data_AF-A0A0Q9RYM3-F1
#
_entry.id   AF-A0A0Q9RYM3-F1
#
_cell.length_a   1.000
_cell.length_b   1.000
_cell.length_c   1.000
_cell.angle_alpha   90.00
_cell.angle_beta   90.00
_cell.angle_gamma   90.00
#
_symmetry.space_group_name_H-M   'P 1'
#
loop_
_entity.id
_entity.type
_entity.pdbx_description
1 polymer ?
#
loop_
_entity_poly.entity_id
_entity_poly.type
_entity_poly.pdbx_seq_one_letter_code
_entity_poly.pdbx_strand_id
1 'polypeptide(L)'
;MKFKEIINRVNGVSCPISGVQWDPGTADVEVARKVIAFVETRRVLFSTYTNEVPEQCVTSVLEIRAFLSDLIGQGRIADELSGPLKLMRRYCVRFLERVGAVERPESATRHLFRDPDWRMNDYWFGEALGELRSGVGLQVAIIAASFGLDVDDDLAQTLPAPDGGRD
;
A
#
# COMPACT_ATOMS: atom_id res chain seq x y z
N MET A 1 -1.51 -0.05 16.04
CA MET A 1 -2.75 0.77 16.00
C MET A 1 -4.00 -0.10 16.05
N LYS A 2 -4.96 0.26 16.93
CA LYS A 2 -6.19 -0.52 17.10
C LYS A 2 -7.23 -0.20 16.04
N PHE A 3 -7.98 -1.20 15.58
CA PHE A 3 -9.00 -1.02 14.52
C PHE A 3 -10.00 0.11 14.84
N LYS A 4 -10.39 0.28 16.10
CA LYS A 4 -11.29 1.36 16.54
C LYS A 4 -10.73 2.75 16.27
N GLU A 5 -9.42 2.93 16.40
CA GLU A 5 -8.73 4.18 16.09
C GLU A 5 -8.65 4.40 14.58
N ILE A 6 -8.47 3.34 13.80
CA ILE A 6 -8.45 3.38 12.33
C ILE A 6 -9.81 3.82 11.79
N ILE A 7 -10.91 3.30 12.33
CA ILE A 7 -12.28 3.71 11.93
C ILE A 7 -12.46 5.22 12.07
N ASN A 8 -12.01 5.81 13.18
CA ASN A 8 -12.12 7.26 13.40
C ASN A 8 -11.33 8.09 12.38
N ARG A 9 -10.20 7.57 11.89
CA ARG A 9 -9.36 8.21 10.86
C ARG A 9 -9.95 8.07 9.46
N VAL A 10 -10.58 6.94 9.17
CA VAL A 10 -11.18 6.68 7.86
C VAL A 10 -12.51 7.42 7.69
N ASN A 11 -13.33 7.54 8.74
CA ASN A 11 -14.60 8.27 8.69
C ASN A 11 -14.47 9.78 8.39
N GLY A 12 -13.30 10.38 8.65
CA GLY A 12 -12.98 11.76 8.28
C GLY A 12 -12.66 11.95 6.80
N VAL A 13 -12.22 10.87 6.15
CA VAL A 13 -12.11 10.78 4.69
C VAL A 13 -13.48 10.36 4.18
N SER A 14 -13.97 10.92 3.07
CA SER A 14 -15.29 10.58 2.48
C SER A 14 -15.28 9.17 1.84
N CYS A 15 -14.78 8.18 2.56
CA CYS A 15 -14.70 6.77 2.20
C CYS A 15 -15.91 6.08 2.84
N PRO A 16 -16.87 5.58 2.04
CA PRO A 16 -17.94 4.76 2.59
C PRO A 16 -17.30 3.48 3.13
N ILE A 17 -17.08 3.42 4.45
CA ILE A 17 -16.89 2.14 5.13
C ILE A 17 -18.20 1.38 4.87
N SER A 18 -18.10 0.16 4.33
CA SER A 18 -19.28 -0.65 4.04
C SER A 18 -20.21 -0.64 5.24
N GLY A 19 -21.48 -0.30 4.98
CA GLY A 19 -22.43 0.07 6.02
C GLY A 19 -22.57 -0.97 7.12
N VAL A 20 -23.21 -0.59 8.22
CA VAL A 20 -23.45 -1.39 9.44
C VAL A 20 -24.01 -2.81 9.19
N GLN A 21 -24.44 -3.12 7.97
CA GLN A 21 -24.99 -4.40 7.53
C GLN A 21 -23.96 -5.40 6.93
N TRP A 22 -22.71 -4.99 6.67
CA TRP A 22 -21.69 -5.87 6.10
C TRP A 22 -21.07 -6.78 7.18
N ASP A 23 -21.20 -8.10 6.99
CA ASP A 23 -20.57 -9.13 7.84
C ASP A 23 -19.63 -9.98 6.96
N PRO A 24 -18.30 -9.76 7.03
CA PRO A 24 -17.36 -10.42 6.13
C PRO A 24 -17.24 -11.92 6.43
N GLY A 25 -17.19 -12.74 5.37
CA GLY A 25 -16.91 -14.16 5.51
C GLY A 25 -15.52 -14.43 6.09
N THR A 26 -15.35 -15.54 6.79
CA THR A 26 -14.06 -15.93 7.42
C THR A 26 -12.91 -16.00 6.41
N ALA A 27 -13.19 -16.46 5.18
CA ALA A 27 -12.20 -16.52 4.11
C ALA A 27 -11.68 -15.12 3.72
N ASP A 28 -12.57 -14.12 3.63
CA ASP A 28 -12.18 -12.76 3.27
C ASP A 28 -11.37 -12.08 4.39
N VAL A 29 -11.74 -12.33 5.65
CA VAL A 29 -10.97 -11.86 6.82
C VAL A 29 -9.55 -12.42 6.81
N GLU A 30 -9.39 -13.71 6.48
CA GLU A 30 -8.06 -14.32 6.40
C GLU A 30 -7.23 -13.77 5.24
N VAL A 31 -7.84 -13.49 4.10
CA VAL A 31 -7.12 -12.82 2.99
C VAL A 31 -6.75 -11.39 3.36
N ALA A 32 -7.66 -10.63 3.99
CA ALA A 32 -7.38 -9.27 4.46
C ALA A 32 -6.22 -9.25 5.47
N ARG A 33 -6.22 -10.18 6.44
CA ARG A 33 -5.11 -10.36 7.39
C ARG A 33 -3.80 -10.68 6.69
N LYS A 34 -3.82 -11.58 5.71
CA LYS A 34 -2.64 -11.95 4.91
C LYS A 34 -2.09 -10.74 4.14
N VAL A 35 -2.96 -9.90 3.61
CA VAL A 35 -2.57 -8.67 2.91
C VAL A 35 -1.86 -7.71 3.86
N ILE A 36 -2.48 -7.40 5.01
CA ILE A 36 -1.90 -6.50 6.02
C ILE A 36 -0.53 -7.03 6.48
N ALA A 37 -0.46 -8.31 6.87
CA ALA A 37 0.80 -8.92 7.31
C ALA A 37 1.89 -8.85 6.24
N PHE A 38 1.55 -9.02 4.96
CA PHE A 38 2.52 -8.91 3.88
C PHE A 38 3.07 -7.48 3.76
N VAL A 39 2.21 -6.46 3.81
CA VAL A 39 2.66 -5.06 3.66
C VAL A 39 3.35 -4.50 4.91
N GLU A 40 3.06 -5.02 6.10
CA GLU A 40 3.76 -4.66 7.34
C GLU A 40 5.25 -4.96 7.28
N THR A 41 5.66 -5.99 6.53
CA THR A 41 7.09 -6.29 6.33
C THR A 41 7.78 -5.37 5.31
N ARG A 42 7.05 -4.49 4.64
CA ARG A 42 7.54 -3.67 3.52
C ARG A 42 7.91 -2.28 4.00
N ARG A 43 9.15 -2.17 4.49
CA ARG A 43 9.75 -0.91 4.97
C ARG A 43 9.64 0.25 3.97
N VAL A 44 9.56 -0.02 2.65
CA VAL A 44 9.30 1.00 1.63
C VAL A 44 8.07 1.86 1.94
N LEU A 45 7.10 1.31 2.69
CA LEU A 45 5.88 2.02 3.05
C LEU A 45 6.08 3.00 4.22
N PHE A 46 7.00 2.76 5.15
CA PHE A 46 7.06 3.52 6.41
C PHE A 46 8.48 3.93 6.87
N SER A 47 9.53 3.50 6.19
CA SER A 47 10.90 3.87 6.55
C SER A 47 11.20 5.34 6.20
N THR A 48 12.09 5.96 6.96
CA THR A 48 12.55 7.32 6.69
C THR A 48 13.24 7.40 5.34
N TYR A 49 13.04 8.50 4.61
CA TYR A 49 13.65 8.71 3.27
C TYR A 49 15.17 8.54 3.27
N THR A 50 15.84 8.89 4.37
CA THR A 50 17.30 8.76 4.53
C THR A 50 17.82 7.32 4.56
N ASN A 51 16.96 6.34 4.84
CA ASN A 51 17.33 4.93 4.94
C ASN A 51 16.91 4.12 3.70
N GLU A 52 16.27 4.78 2.73
CA GLU A 52 15.81 4.12 1.52
C GLU A 52 16.96 3.93 0.54
N VAL A 53 16.98 2.78 -0.16
CA VAL A 53 17.87 2.49 -1.29
C VAL A 53 17.00 2.25 -2.53
N PRO A 54 17.17 2.99 -3.65
CA PRO A 54 16.13 3.08 -4.67
C PRO A 54 15.83 1.73 -5.30
N GLU A 55 16.86 0.94 -5.55
CA GLU A 55 16.75 -0.43 -6.06
C GLU A 55 15.95 -1.34 -5.11
N GLN A 56 16.15 -1.19 -3.79
CA GLN A 56 15.42 -1.95 -2.78
C GLN A 56 13.96 -1.51 -2.69
N CYS A 57 13.69 -0.20 -2.82
CA CYS A 57 12.32 0.31 -2.88
C CYS A 57 11.58 -0.24 -4.11
N VAL A 58 12.21 -0.18 -5.29
CA VAL A 58 11.65 -0.75 -6.53
C VAL A 58 11.39 -2.25 -6.38
N THR A 59 12.36 -2.99 -5.84
CA THR A 59 12.20 -4.43 -5.59
C THR A 59 11.01 -4.70 -4.67
N SER A 60 10.91 -3.98 -3.56
CA SER A 60 9.79 -4.10 -2.62
C SER A 60 8.44 -3.78 -3.30
N VAL A 61 8.38 -2.76 -4.16
CA VAL A 61 7.14 -2.39 -4.87
C VAL A 61 6.75 -3.43 -5.93
N LEU A 62 7.73 -4.01 -6.63
CA LEU A 62 7.49 -5.13 -7.56
C LEU A 62 6.90 -6.34 -6.82
N GLU A 63 7.45 -6.67 -5.65
CA GLU A 63 6.95 -7.78 -4.83
C GLU A 63 5.52 -7.53 -4.32
N ILE A 64 5.21 -6.31 -3.87
CA ILE A 64 3.83 -5.92 -3.51
C ILE A 64 2.90 -6.06 -4.72
N ARG A 65 3.30 -5.52 -5.87
CA ARG A 65 2.48 -5.58 -7.09
C ARG A 65 2.22 -7.03 -7.53
N ALA A 66 3.21 -7.90 -7.46
CA ALA A 66 3.10 -9.31 -7.79
C ALA A 66 2.14 -10.04 -6.83
N PHE A 67 2.35 -9.86 -5.53
CA PHE A 67 1.49 -10.43 -4.49
C PHE A 67 0.01 -10.01 -4.65
N LEU A 68 -0.25 -8.71 -4.86
CA LEU A 68 -1.60 -8.21 -5.09
C LEU A 68 -2.21 -8.76 -6.38
N SER A 69 -1.41 -8.93 -7.44
CA SER A 69 -1.89 -9.46 -8.71
C SER A 69 -2.30 -10.93 -8.61
N ASP A 70 -1.53 -11.73 -7.86
CA ASP A 70 -1.88 -13.12 -7.57
C ASP A 70 -3.20 -13.22 -6.80
N LEU A 71 -3.36 -12.46 -5.71
CA LEU A 71 -4.59 -12.45 -4.92
C LEU A 71 -5.81 -12.01 -5.73
N ILE A 72 -5.70 -10.95 -6.54
CA ILE A 72 -6.78 -10.48 -7.41
C ILE A 72 -7.12 -11.55 -8.46
N GLY A 73 -6.11 -12.24 -9.01
CA GLY A 73 -6.28 -13.27 -10.04
C GLY A 73 -6.99 -14.54 -9.56
N GLN A 74 -6.94 -14.84 -8.26
CA GLN A 74 -7.64 -15.99 -7.68
C GLN A 74 -9.17 -15.83 -7.71
N GLY A 75 -9.70 -14.61 -7.83
CA GLY A 75 -11.12 -14.33 -8.09
C GLY A 75 -12.10 -14.73 -6.97
N ARG A 76 -11.61 -15.03 -5.76
CA ARG A 76 -12.40 -15.51 -4.60
C ARG A 76 -12.33 -14.55 -3.41
N ILE A 77 -12.49 -13.25 -3.66
CA ILE A 77 -12.47 -12.22 -2.61
C ILE A 77 -13.66 -11.29 -2.77
N ALA A 78 -14.24 -10.85 -1.65
CA ALA A 78 -15.29 -9.85 -1.60
C ALA A 78 -14.88 -8.53 -2.26
N ASP A 79 -15.84 -7.75 -2.74
CA ASP A 79 -15.57 -6.46 -3.42
C ASP A 79 -14.98 -5.41 -2.48
N GLU A 80 -15.34 -5.49 -1.19
CA GLU A 80 -14.79 -4.74 -0.07
C GLU A 80 -13.28 -4.94 0.08
N LEU A 81 -12.75 -6.06 -0.42
CA LEU A 81 -11.32 -6.33 -0.51
C LEU A 81 -10.79 -6.11 -1.93
N SER A 82 -11.52 -6.55 -2.95
CA SER A 82 -11.10 -6.49 -4.36
C SER A 82 -10.82 -5.06 -4.83
N GLY A 83 -11.64 -4.09 -4.42
CA GLY A 83 -11.47 -2.67 -4.74
C GLY A 83 -10.17 -2.09 -4.19
N PRO A 84 -9.96 -2.11 -2.86
CA PRO A 84 -8.72 -1.66 -2.24
C PRO A 84 -7.46 -2.32 -2.79
N LEU A 85 -7.46 -3.65 -3.02
CA LEU A 85 -6.29 -4.33 -3.59
C LEU A 85 -5.96 -3.83 -5.01
N LYS A 86 -6.98 -3.60 -5.85
CA LYS A 86 -6.77 -3.03 -7.19
C LYS A 86 -6.18 -1.61 -7.12
N LEU A 87 -6.62 -0.81 -6.16
CA LEU A 87 -6.08 0.54 -5.94
C LEU A 87 -4.63 0.51 -5.42
N MET A 88 -4.30 -0.34 -4.44
CA MET A 88 -2.93 -0.56 -3.99
C MET A 88 -2.01 -0.95 -5.15
N ARG A 89 -2.45 -1.91 -5.98
CA ARG A 89 -1.70 -2.33 -7.17
C ARG A 89 -1.50 -1.17 -8.16
N ARG A 90 -2.51 -0.31 -8.34
CA ARG A 90 -2.40 0.88 -9.19
C ARG A 90 -1.36 1.87 -8.67
N TYR A 91 -1.28 2.10 -7.37
CA TYR A 91 -0.23 2.95 -6.78
C TYR A 91 1.18 2.35 -6.98
N CYS A 92 1.31 1.02 -6.89
CA CYS A 92 2.57 0.34 -7.23
C CYS A 92 2.98 0.60 -8.68
N VAL A 93 2.04 0.47 -9.63
CA VAL A 93 2.30 0.74 -11.05
C VAL A 93 2.71 2.19 -11.27
N ARG A 94 1.99 3.15 -10.68
CA ARG A 94 2.30 4.59 -10.82
C ARG A 94 3.68 4.95 -10.26
N PHE A 95 4.07 4.36 -9.14
CA PHE A 95 5.42 4.49 -8.59
C PHE A 95 6.45 3.98 -9.60
N LEU A 96 6.31 2.73 -10.07
CA LEU A 96 7.24 2.11 -11.00
C LEU A 96 7.35 2.89 -12.32
N GLU A 97 6.24 3.41 -12.85
CA GLU A 97 6.24 4.28 -14.04
C GLU A 97 6.99 5.58 -13.80
N ARG A 98 6.74 6.25 -12.65
CA ARG A 98 7.36 7.55 -12.34
C ARG A 98 8.85 7.45 -12.09
N VAL A 99 9.30 6.38 -11.43
CA VAL A 99 10.74 6.11 -11.24
C VAL A 99 11.38 5.55 -12.52
N GLY A 100 10.60 5.32 -13.58
CA GLY A 100 11.09 4.77 -14.83
C GLY A 100 11.60 3.34 -14.69
N ALA A 101 11.00 2.55 -13.82
CA ALA A 101 11.42 1.18 -13.59
C ALA A 101 11.09 0.29 -14.78
N VAL A 102 12.12 -0.31 -15.40
CA VAL A 102 11.95 -1.19 -16.56
C VAL A 102 12.26 -2.62 -16.16
N GLU A 103 11.23 -3.46 -16.15
CA GLU A 103 11.40 -4.90 -16.03
C GLU A 103 11.99 -5.45 -17.33
N ARG A 104 13.29 -5.75 -17.31
CA ARG A 104 13.97 -6.41 -18.43
C ARG A 104 14.04 -7.93 -18.21
N PRO A 105 14.10 -8.73 -19.29
CA PRO A 105 14.34 -10.17 -19.21
C PRO A 105 15.62 -10.48 -18.43
N GLU A 106 15.66 -11.62 -17.74
CA GLU A 106 16.73 -12.02 -16.82
C GLU A 106 18.16 -12.00 -17.43
N SER A 107 18.29 -12.02 -18.76
CA SER A 107 19.56 -11.99 -19.47
C SER A 107 20.11 -10.58 -19.77
N ALA A 108 19.36 -9.51 -19.50
CA ALA A 108 19.84 -8.14 -19.64
C ALA A 108 20.36 -7.64 -18.29
N THR A 109 21.52 -6.98 -18.27
CA THR A 109 22.04 -6.26 -17.10
C THR A 109 20.89 -5.48 -16.46
N ARG A 110 20.50 -5.84 -15.22
CA ARG A 110 19.35 -5.26 -14.51
C ARG A 110 19.62 -3.78 -14.21
N HIS A 111 19.36 -2.91 -15.17
CA HIS A 111 19.14 -1.50 -14.89
C HIS A 111 17.68 -1.38 -14.50
N LEU A 112 17.44 -1.34 -13.18
CA LEU A 112 16.10 -1.15 -12.63
C LEU A 112 15.53 0.20 -13.03
N PHE A 113 16.36 1.18 -13.41
CA PHE A 113 15.94 2.53 -13.76
C PHE A 113 16.25 2.85 -15.23
N ARG A 114 15.37 3.63 -15.85
CA ARG A 114 15.58 4.18 -17.21
C ARG A 114 16.74 5.17 -17.27
N ASP A 115 16.97 5.90 -16.18
CA ASP A 115 18.10 6.84 -16.02
C ASP A 115 19.09 6.25 -14.99
N PRO A 116 20.36 5.99 -15.35
CA PRO A 116 21.35 5.46 -14.43
C PRO A 116 21.84 6.46 -13.37
N ASP A 117 21.57 7.76 -13.54
CA ASP A 117 22.02 8.81 -12.61
C ASP A 117 20.99 9.11 -11.50
N TRP A 118 19.92 8.33 -11.40
CA TRP A 118 18.86 8.52 -10.41
C TRP A 118 19.36 8.33 -8.97
N ARG A 119 19.03 9.28 -8.08
CA ARG A 119 19.51 9.29 -6.68
C ARG A 119 18.37 9.48 -5.69
N MET A 120 18.60 9.07 -4.44
CA MET A 120 17.59 9.19 -3.37
C MET A 120 17.19 10.59 -2.98
N ASN A 121 18.01 11.57 -3.31
CA ASN A 121 17.70 12.97 -3.07
C ASN A 121 17.01 13.61 -4.26
N ASP A 122 16.64 12.84 -5.29
CA ASP A 122 15.86 13.36 -6.40
C ASP A 122 14.44 13.61 -5.90
N TYR A 123 14.03 14.87 -6.02
CA TYR A 123 12.69 15.33 -5.65
C TYR A 123 11.57 14.42 -6.19
N TRP A 124 11.74 13.92 -7.42
CA TRP A 124 10.81 13.01 -8.09
C TRP A 124 10.66 11.66 -7.42
N PHE A 125 11.72 11.12 -6.81
CA PHE A 125 11.64 9.87 -6.07
C PHE A 125 10.87 10.06 -4.76
N GLY A 126 11.19 11.13 -4.02
CA GLY A 126 10.48 11.49 -2.81
C GLY A 126 8.98 11.67 -3.04
N GLU A 127 8.61 12.38 -4.12
CA GLU A 127 7.22 12.57 -4.51
C GLU A 127 6.53 11.24 -4.87
N ALA A 128 7.16 10.40 -5.69
CA ALA A 128 6.62 9.09 -6.08
C ALA A 128 6.41 8.18 -4.86
N LEU A 129 7.37 8.18 -3.94
CA LEU A 129 7.32 7.40 -2.71
C LEU A 129 6.25 7.92 -1.75
N GLY A 130 6.14 9.24 -1.59
CA GLY A 130 5.06 9.87 -0.82
C GLY A 130 3.67 9.48 -1.36
N GLU A 131 3.48 9.57 -2.67
CA GLU A 131 2.23 9.18 -3.34
C GLU A 131 1.90 7.68 -3.14
N LEU A 132 2.90 6.80 -3.27
CA LEU A 132 2.75 5.38 -3.00
C LEU A 132 2.29 5.14 -1.56
N ARG A 133 2.97 5.75 -0.59
CA ARG A 133 2.71 5.57 0.85
C ARG A 133 1.32 6.06 1.24
N SER A 134 0.94 7.27 0.83
CA SER A 134 -0.40 7.80 1.10
C SER A 134 -1.49 6.96 0.42
N GLY A 135 -1.26 6.55 -0.82
CA GLY A 135 -2.21 5.75 -1.58
C GLY A 135 -2.42 4.36 -0.99
N VAL A 136 -1.35 3.63 -0.72
CA VAL A 136 -1.38 2.29 -0.13
C VAL A 136 -1.86 2.35 1.31
N GLY A 137 -1.37 3.30 2.11
CA GLY A 137 -1.76 3.48 3.51
C GLY A 137 -3.26 3.75 3.69
N LEU A 138 -3.87 4.55 2.81
CA LEU A 138 -5.32 4.74 2.79
C LEU A 138 -6.07 3.42 2.52
N GLN A 139 -5.61 2.62 1.56
CA GLN A 139 -6.26 1.33 1.27
C GLN A 139 -6.08 0.32 2.40
N VAL A 140 -4.92 0.31 3.07
CA VAL A 140 -4.71 -0.47 4.29
C VAL A 140 -5.70 -0.05 5.38
N ALA A 141 -5.90 1.26 5.56
CA ALA A 141 -6.88 1.79 6.52
C ALA A 141 -8.30 1.29 6.23
N ILE A 142 -8.71 1.34 4.95
CA ILE A 142 -10.02 0.87 4.49
C ILE A 142 -10.19 -0.63 4.74
N ILE A 143 -9.19 -1.46 4.39
CA ILE A 143 -9.23 -2.91 4.63
C ILE A 143 -9.30 -3.18 6.14
N ALA A 144 -8.44 -2.55 6.93
CA ALA A 144 -8.41 -2.76 8.38
C ALA A 144 -9.75 -2.38 9.04
N ALA A 145 -10.35 -1.26 8.63
CA ALA A 145 -11.65 -0.83 9.13
C ALA A 145 -12.79 -1.77 8.70
N SER A 146 -12.84 -2.19 7.43
CA SER A 146 -13.90 -3.05 6.90
C SER A 146 -13.89 -4.47 7.46
N PHE A 147 -12.72 -4.96 7.88
CA PHE A 147 -12.54 -6.34 8.36
C PHE A 147 -12.21 -6.42 9.87
N GLY A 148 -12.22 -5.29 10.59
CA GLY A 148 -11.99 -5.24 12.04
C GLY A 148 -10.58 -5.68 12.44
N LEU A 149 -9.56 -5.31 11.65
CA LEU A 149 -8.17 -5.72 11.84
C LEU A 149 -7.33 -4.60 12.45
N ASP A 150 -6.40 -4.97 13.32
CA ASP A 150 -5.35 -4.08 13.82
C ASP A 150 -4.23 -3.96 12.77
N VAL A 151 -3.44 -2.89 12.84
CA VAL A 151 -2.29 -2.62 11.96
C VAL A 151 -1.08 -2.31 12.83
N ASP A 152 0.10 -2.84 12.49
CA ASP A 152 1.37 -2.56 13.18
C ASP A 152 1.66 -1.03 13.23
N ASP A 153 2.30 -0.57 14.30
CA ASP A 153 2.54 0.84 14.56
C ASP A 153 3.42 1.51 13.49
N ASP A 154 4.38 0.78 12.92
CA ASP A 154 5.23 1.31 11.84
C ASP A 154 4.40 1.56 10.57
N LEU A 155 3.60 0.58 10.14
CA LEU A 155 2.73 0.74 8.99
C LEU A 155 1.63 1.78 9.25
N ALA A 156 1.18 1.91 10.48
CA ALA A 156 0.17 2.89 10.89
C ALA A 156 0.60 4.36 10.69
N GLN A 157 1.90 4.63 10.53
CA GLN A 157 2.41 5.96 10.17
C GLN A 157 2.00 6.40 8.76
N THR A 158 1.61 5.45 7.91
CA THR A 158 1.18 5.70 6.52
C THR A 158 -0.32 5.94 6.38
N LEU A 159 -1.09 5.62 7.42
CA LEU A 159 -2.54 5.78 7.44
C LEU A 159 -2.89 7.28 7.54
N PRO A 160 -4.09 7.68 7.08
CA PRO A 160 -4.57 9.04 7.26
C PRO A 160 -4.43 9.52 8.70
N ALA A 161 -4.04 10.79 8.87
CA ALA A 161 -4.07 11.42 10.18
C ALA A 161 -5.53 11.46 10.70
N PRO A 162 -5.75 11.43 12.02
CA PRO A 162 -7.05 11.81 12.55
C PRO A 162 -7.37 13.23 12.07
N ASP A 163 -8.63 13.50 11.75
CA ASP A 163 -9.08 14.88 11.61
C ASP A 163 -8.82 15.58 12.94
N GLY A 164 -7.70 16.32 13.02
CA GLY A 164 -7.55 17.36 14.01
C GLY A 164 -8.62 18.38 13.64
N GLY A 165 -9.69 18.45 14.42
CA GLY A 165 -10.73 19.45 14.26
C GLY A 165 -10.05 20.79 13.95
N ARG A 166 -10.35 21.34 12.77
CA ARG A 166 -10.08 22.74 12.52
C ARG A 166 -11.04 23.50 13.43
N ASP A 167 -10.56 23.86 14.61
CA ASP A 167 -11.09 24.98 15.37
C ASP A 167 -10.72 26.29 14.67
#